data_AF-A0A946CFU6-F1
#
_entry.id   AF-A0A946CFU6-F1
#
_cell.length_a   1.000
_cell.length_b   1.000
_cell.length_c   1.000
_cell.angle_alpha   90.00
_cell.angle_beta   90.00
_cell.angle_gamma   90.00
#
_symmetry.space_group_name_H-M   'P 1'
#
loop_
_entity.id
_entity.type
_entity.pdbx_description
1 polymer ?
#
loop_
_entity_poly.entity_id
_entity_poly.type
_entity_poly.pdbx_seq_one_letter_code
_entity_poly.pdbx_strand_id
1 'polypeptide(L)' 'MEKKKVVVVAGTRPEVIKMSSVYMELQRSDLLEPVFLSTGQHREMLAQAFGAFNLVPDHDLELMKPGQDLTGLTARVL' A
#
# COMPACT_ATOMS: atom_id res chain seq x y z
N MET A 1 0.03 -26.50 -7.15
CA MET A 1 -0.33 -25.39 -8.07
C MET A 1 0.49 -24.19 -7.64
N GLU A 2 0.96 -23.39 -8.58
CA GLU A 2 1.65 -22.13 -8.28
C GLU A 2 0.66 -21.13 -7.66
N LYS A 3 1.09 -20.41 -6.61
CA LYS A 3 0.27 -19.36 -5.99
C LYS A 3 0.08 -18.21 -6.98
N LYS A 4 -1.13 -17.66 -7.07
CA LYS A 4 -1.40 -16.49 -7.91
C LYS A 4 -1.03 -15.22 -7.16
N LYS A 5 -0.23 -14.37 -7.79
CA LYS A 5 0.11 -13.06 -7.23
C LYS A 5 -1.09 -12.12 -7.25
N VAL A 6 -1.30 -11.43 -6.13
CA VAL A 6 -2.34 -10.39 -5.99
C VAL A 6 -1.73 -9.16 -5.34
N VAL A 7 -1.96 -7.98 -5.93
CA VAL A 7 -1.44 -6.72 -5.38
C VAL A 7 -2.55 -6.02 -4.62
N VAL A 8 -2.28 -5.71 -3.36
CA VAL A 8 -3.12 -4.87 -2.49
C VAL A 8 -2.55 -3.46 -2.52
N VAL A 9 -3.29 -2.52 -3.07
CA VAL A 9 -2.83 -1.12 -3.20
C VAL A 9 -3.54 -0.23 -2.17
N ALA A 10 -2.77 0.55 -1.40
CA ALA A 10 -3.32 1.57 -0.50
C ALA A 10 -2.43 2.81 -0.45
N GLY A 11 -3.02 3.99 -0.55
CA GLY A 11 -2.31 5.27 -0.59
C GLY A 11 -2.53 6.16 0.61
N THR A 12 -3.61 5.96 1.36
CA THR A 12 -4.03 6.84 2.45
C THR A 12 -4.21 6.09 3.77
N ARG A 13 -4.24 6.84 4.87
CA ARG A 13 -4.48 6.27 6.21
C ARG A 13 -5.77 5.44 6.30
N PRO A 14 -6.95 5.91 5.81
CA PRO A 14 -8.18 5.10 5.86
C PRO A 14 -8.10 3.83 5.00
N GLU A 15 -7.38 3.86 3.88
CA GLU A 15 -7.19 2.68 3.03
C GLU A 15 -6.30 1.65 3.71
N VAL A 16 -5.17 2.06 4.30
CA VAL A 16 -4.30 1.14 5.05
C VAL A 16 -5.07 0.47 6.17
N ILE A 17 -5.81 1.24 7.00
CA ILE A 17 -6.63 0.69 8.09
C ILE A 17 -7.60 -0.40 7.61
N LYS A 18 -8.22 -0.22 6.44
CA LYS A 18 -9.18 -1.18 5.88
C LYS A 18 -8.50 -2.38 5.22
N MET A 19 -7.38 -2.16 4.54
CA MET A 19 -6.74 -3.19 3.71
C MET A 19 -5.74 -4.06 4.49
N SER A 20 -5.24 -3.59 5.64
CA SER A 20 -4.31 -4.36 6.48
C SER A 20 -4.87 -5.72 6.90
N SER A 21 -6.14 -5.77 7.35
CA SER A 21 -6.78 -7.03 7.75
C SER A 21 -6.98 -7.99 6.57
N VAL A 22 -7.34 -7.45 5.40
CA VAL A 22 -7.49 -8.23 4.16
C VAL A 22 -6.14 -8.82 3.74
N TYR A 23 -5.08 -8.01 3.71
CA TYR A 23 -3.73 -8.47 3.36
C TYR A 23 -3.25 -9.58 4.29
N MET A 24 -3.40 -9.42 5.61
CA MET A 24 -3.01 -10.44 6.59
C MET A 24 -3.73 -11.77 6.39
N GLU A 25 -5.02 -11.74 6.02
CA GLU A 25 -5.76 -12.97 5.73
C GLU A 25 -5.35 -13.58 4.38
N LEU A 26 -5.06 -12.75 3.36
CA LEU A 26 -4.53 -13.23 2.08
C LEU A 26 -3.18 -13.94 2.25
N GLN A 27 -2.35 -13.52 3.21
CA GLN A 27 -1.05 -14.17 3.50
C GLN A 27 -1.21 -15.62 3.96
N ARG A 28 -2.38 -15.99 4.50
CA ARG A 28 -2.70 -17.36 4.93
C ARG A 28 -3.24 -18.24 3.80
N SER A 29 -3.44 -17.68 2.60
CA SER A 29 -3.96 -18.43 1.47
C SER A 29 -2.93 -19.39 0.89
N ASP A 30 -3.34 -20.63 0.63
CA ASP A 30 -2.56 -21.59 -0.16
C ASP A 30 -2.63 -21.33 -1.66
N LEU A 31 -3.53 -20.43 -2.10
CA LEU A 31 -3.78 -20.12 -3.51
C LEU A 31 -3.19 -18.78 -3.94
N LEU A 32 -2.94 -17.87 -3.00
CA LEU A 32 -2.57 -16.49 -3.28
C LEU A 32 -1.23 -16.11 -2.65
N GLU A 33 -0.49 -15.26 -3.37
CA GLU A 33 0.73 -14.60 -2.92
C GLU A 33 0.48 -13.09 -2.92
N PRO A 34 0.03 -12.51 -1.79
CA PRO A 34 -0.28 -11.10 -1.73
C PRO A 34 0.98 -10.24 -1.65
N VAL A 35 0.94 -9.08 -2.31
CA VAL A 35 1.95 -8.02 -2.23
C VAL A 35 1.26 -6.72 -1.85
N PHE A 36 1.69 -6.08 -0.77
CA PHE A 36 1.18 -4.80 -0.32
C PHE A 36 1.99 -3.66 -0.96
N LEU A 37 1.35 -2.86 -1.81
CA LEU A 37 1.94 -1.71 -2.46
C LEU A 37 1.35 -0.41 -1.88
N SER A 38 2.21 0.46 -1.37
CA SER A 38 1.84 1.80 -0.94
C SER A 38 2.12 2.83 -2.03
N THR A 39 1.18 3.76 -2.26
CA THR A 39 1.41 4.92 -3.14
C THR A 39 1.97 6.14 -2.40
N GLY A 40 1.98 6.12 -1.05
CA GLY A 40 2.72 7.08 -0.24
C GLY A 40 2.05 8.44 0.03
N GLN A 41 0.71 8.56 0.02
CA GLN A 41 0.06 9.84 0.36
C GLN A 41 0.15 10.16 1.86
N HIS A 42 0.64 11.36 2.21
CA HIS A 42 0.84 11.79 3.61
C HIS A 42 1.63 10.78 4.45
N ARG A 43 2.95 10.68 4.18
CA ARG A 43 3.89 9.69 4.77
C ARG A 43 3.77 9.49 6.28
N GLU A 44 3.67 10.56 7.06
CA GLU A 44 3.57 10.46 8.52
C GLU A 44 2.28 9.73 8.96
N MET A 45 1.15 10.05 8.33
CA MET A 45 -0.12 9.40 8.63
C MET A 45 -0.14 7.93 8.18
N LEU A 46 0.53 7.61 7.08
CA LEU A 46 0.68 6.22 6.63
C LEU A 46 1.55 5.42 7.60
N ALA A 47 2.68 5.97 8.05
CA ALA A 47 3.55 5.32 9.01
C ALA A 47 2.80 4.98 10.31
N GLN A 48 1.94 5.89 10.78
CA GLN A 48 1.06 5.63 11.92
C GLN A 48 0.08 4.47 11.67
N ALA A 49 -0.55 4.42 10.49
CA ALA A 49 -1.45 3.31 10.16
C ALA A 49 -0.71 1.98 10.06
N PHE A 50 0.38 1.91 9.31
CA PHE A 50 1.20 0.71 9.19
C PHE A 50 1.72 0.23 10.56
N GLY A 51 2.17 1.16 11.41
CA GLY A 51 2.59 0.87 12.79
C GLY A 51 1.47 0.28 13.66
N ALA A 52 0.22 0.74 13.50
CA ALA A 52 -0.93 0.21 14.25
C ALA A 52 -1.23 -1.28 13.94
N PHE A 53 -0.82 -1.77 12.77
CA PHE A 53 -0.98 -3.16 12.36
C PHE A 53 0.35 -3.94 12.37
N ASN A 54 1.46 -3.32 12.81
CA ASN A 54 2.81 -3.89 12.72
C ASN A 54 3.12 -4.43 11.31
N LEU A 55 2.74 -3.65 10.29
CA LEU A 55 2.94 -3.98 8.88
C LEU A 55 3.98 -3.06 8.25
N VAL A 56 4.73 -3.60 7.29
CA VAL A 56 5.59 -2.84 6.39
C VAL A 56 5.09 -3.15 4.98
N PRO A 57 4.82 -2.15 4.12
CA PRO A 57 4.45 -2.41 2.74
C PRO A 57 5.63 -3.08 2.01
N ASP A 58 5.33 -4.06 1.16
CA ASP A 58 6.32 -4.74 0.32
C ASP A 58 6.96 -3.77 -0.67
N HIS A 59 6.19 -2.78 -1.14
CA HIS A 59 6.66 -1.70 -2.00
C HIS A 59 6.07 -0.34 -1.57
N ASP A 60 6.87 0.73 -1.58
CA ASP A 60 6.42 2.12 -1.48
C ASP A 60 6.84 2.86 -2.76
N LEU A 61 5.87 3.40 -3.51
CA LEU A 61 6.13 4.16 -4.73
C LEU A 61 6.52 5.62 -4.45
N GLU A 62 6.34 6.08 -3.21
CA GLU A 62 6.66 7.42 -2.75
C GLU A 62 6.03 8.56 -3.59
N LEU A 63 4.91 8.34 -4.29
CA LEU A 63 4.43 9.21 -5.39
C LEU A 63 4.06 10.64 -4.98
N MET A 64 3.66 10.85 -3.73
CA MET A 64 3.20 12.16 -3.26
C MET A 64 4.33 13.05 -2.74
N LYS A 65 4.32 14.32 -3.15
CA LYS A 65 5.18 15.39 -2.63
C LYS A 65 4.36 16.58 -2.12
N PRO A 66 4.87 17.34 -1.13
CA PRO A 66 4.22 18.58 -0.68
C PRO A 66 4.06 19.57 -1.84
N GLY A 67 2.88 20.19 -1.96
CA GLY A 67 2.60 21.21 -2.97
C GLY A 67 2.54 20.68 -4.42
N GLN A 68 2.50 19.37 -4.62
CA GLN A 68 2.39 18.75 -5.94
C GLN A 68 0.98 18.94 -6.52
N ASP A 69 0.92 19.32 -7.80
CA ASP A 69 -0.32 19.37 -8.56
C ASP A 69 -0.60 18.06 -9.30
N LEU A 70 -1.76 17.96 -9.96
CA LEU A 70 -2.14 16.72 -10.66
C LEU A 70 -1.17 16.37 -11.80
N THR A 71 -0.66 17.38 -12.51
CA THR A 71 0.33 17.19 -13.59
C THR A 71 1.61 16.61 -13.04
N GLY A 72 2.14 17.19 -11.95
CA GLY A 72 3.33 16.72 -11.27
C GLY A 72 3.15 15.34 -10.64
N LEU A 73 1.94 14.98 -10.20
CA LEU A 73 1.62 13.61 -9.77
C LEU A 73 1.67 12.64 -10.94
N THR A 74 0.97 12.96 -12.02
CA THR A 74 0.88 12.10 -13.21
C THR A 74 2.26 11.85 -13.83
N ALA A 75 3.13 12.86 -13.86
CA ALA A 75 4.50 12.72 -14.35
C ALA A 75 5.38 11.77 -13.52
N ARG A 76 5.03 11.49 -12.26
CA ARG A 76 5.76 10.52 -11.42
C ARG A 76 5.27 9.08 -11.56
N VAL A 77 4.10 8.90 -12.16
CA VAL A 77 3.51 7.58 -12.40
C VAL A 77 4.05 6.95 -13.70
N LEU A 78 4.49 7.80 -14.64
CA LEU A 78 5.09 7.42 -15.93
C LEU A 78 6.59 7.22 -15.82
#